data_AF-A0AAN0ZAE3-F1
#
_entry.id   AF-A0AAN0ZAE3-F1
#
_cell.length_a   1.000
_cell.length_b   1.000
_cell.length_c   1.000
_cell.angle_alpha   90.00
_cell.angle_beta   90.00
_cell.angle_gamma   90.00
#
_symmetry.space_group_name_H-M   'P 1'
#
loop_
_entity.id
_entity.type
_entity.pdbx_description
1 polymer ?
#
loop_
_entity_poly.entity_id
_entity_poly.type
_entity_poly.pdbx_seq_one_letter_code
_entity_poly.pdbx_strand_id
1 'polypeptide(L)' 'MDDIKHPNDFPPLTIEQIQGLAESIQDAFGTDFSRAEFTNHLLALLEDVPGFETGDVPATFIESAWDIYSGGRS' A
#
# COMPACT_ATOMS: atom_id res chain seq x y z
N MET A 1 13.72 -27.75 7.55
CA MET A 1 14.22 -27.35 6.22
C MET A 1 12.96 -26.89 5.55
N ASP A 2 12.63 -25.64 5.84
CA ASP A 2 11.37 -25.02 5.48
C ASP A 2 11.77 -23.61 5.08
N ASP A 3 12.59 -23.55 4.03
CA ASP A 3 12.80 -22.35 3.25
C ASP A 3 11.46 -22.08 2.58
N ILE A 4 10.58 -21.41 3.33
CA ILE A 4 9.35 -20.81 2.82
C ILE A 4 9.83 -19.73 1.86
N LYS A 5 10.19 -20.14 0.64
CA LYS A 5 9.98 -19.31 -0.53
C LYS A 5 8.48 -19.12 -0.55
N HIS A 6 8.01 -18.05 0.06
CA HIS A 6 6.92 -17.33 -0.54
C HIS A 6 7.48 -16.91 -1.90
N PRO A 7 7.13 -17.59 -3.02
CA PRO A 7 7.13 -16.84 -4.26
C PRO A 7 6.32 -15.59 -3.93
N ASN A 8 6.82 -14.44 -4.32
CA ASN A 8 6.09 -13.18 -4.37
C ASN A 8 4.84 -13.44 -5.24
N ASP A 9 3.85 -14.15 -4.69
CA ASP A 9 2.60 -14.62 -5.30
C ASP A 9 1.55 -13.52 -5.21
N PHE A 10 1.92 -12.39 -4.62
CA PHE A 10 1.25 -11.15 -4.93
C PHE A 10 1.53 -10.82 -6.40
N PRO A 11 0.51 -10.90 -7.28
CA PRO A 11 0.63 -10.21 -8.55
C PRO A 11 0.98 -8.76 -8.19
N PRO A 12 1.99 -8.16 -8.85
CA PRO A 12 2.33 -6.77 -8.63
C PRO A 12 1.03 -5.97 -8.77
N LEU A 13 0.58 -5.37 -7.65
CA LEU A 13 -0.67 -4.62 -7.62
C LEU A 13 -0.65 -3.63 -8.77
N THR A 14 -1.69 -3.69 -9.60
CA THR A 14 -1.77 -2.79 -10.75
C THR A 14 -1.93 -1.36 -10.25
N ILE A 15 -1.49 -0.39 -11.05
CA ILE A 15 -1.60 1.03 -10.71
C ILE A 15 -3.06 1.40 -10.34
N GLU A 16 -4.04 0.78 -10.99
CA GLU A 16 -5.46 0.95 -10.69
C GLU A 16 -5.84 0.48 -9.27
N GLN A 17 -5.26 -0.63 -8.80
CA GLN A 17 -5.49 -1.12 -7.43
C GLN A 17 -4.82 -0.20 -6.40
N ILE A 18 -3.62 0.29 -6.70
CA ILE A 18 -2.89 1.26 -5.85
C ILE A 18 -3.72 2.54 -5.71
N GLN A 19 -4.26 3.02 -6.83
CA GLN A 19 -5.11 4.20 -6.86
C GLN A 19 -6.40 3.98 -6.05
N GLY A 20 -7.08 2.85 -6.23
CA GLY A 20 -8.28 2.52 -5.45
C GLY A 20 -8.03 2.40 -3.94
N LEU A 21 -6.85 1.93 -3.53
CA LEU A 21 -6.41 1.93 -2.13
C LEU A 21 -6.19 3.35 -1.60
N ALA A 22 -5.48 4.20 -2.35
CA ALA A 22 -5.27 5.59 -1.98
C ALA A 22 -6.60 6.35 -1.86
N GLU A 23 -7.53 6.16 -2.79
CA GLU A 23 -8.89 6.73 -2.74
C GLU A 23 -9.67 6.20 -1.54
N SER A 24 -9.57 4.91 -1.21
CA SER A 24 -10.23 4.34 -0.03
C SER A 24 -9.67 4.92 1.28
N ILE A 25 -8.36 5.15 1.36
CA ILE A 25 -7.74 5.84 2.51
C ILE A 25 -8.26 7.28 2.61
N GLN A 26 -8.35 7.97 1.47
CA GLN A 26 -8.86 9.34 1.41
C GLN A 26 -10.31 9.45 1.85
N ASP A 27 -11.17 8.52 1.40
CA ASP A 27 -12.58 8.48 1.76
C ASP A 27 -12.79 8.10 3.24
N ALA A 28 -12.05 7.10 3.73
CA ALA A 28 -12.22 6.58 5.08
C ALA A 28 -11.60 7.47 6.17
N PHE A 29 -10.44 8.09 5.89
CA PHE A 29 -9.67 8.81 6.90
C PHE A 29 -9.50 10.31 6.57
N GLY A 30 -9.58 10.74 5.31
CA GLY A 30 -9.39 12.13 4.86
C GLY A 30 -8.15 12.35 3.97
N THR A 31 -7.85 13.61 3.61
CA THR A 31 -6.81 13.95 2.63
C THR A 31 -5.60 14.70 3.19
N ASP A 32 -5.48 14.84 4.51
CA ASP A 32 -4.42 15.62 5.18
C ASP A 32 -3.42 14.76 5.96
N PHE A 33 -2.95 13.66 5.37
CA PHE A 33 -1.92 12.80 5.98
C PHE A 33 -0.51 13.24 5.67
N SER A 34 0.36 13.14 6.69
CA SER A 34 1.80 13.05 6.46
C SER A 34 2.16 11.72 5.78
N ARG A 35 3.33 11.66 5.12
CA ARG A 35 3.83 10.42 4.48
C ARG A 35 3.85 9.23 5.43
N ALA A 36 4.19 9.47 6.71
CA ALA A 36 4.23 8.44 7.73
C ALA A 36 2.83 7.94 8.10
N GLU A 37 1.86 8.84 8.29
CA GLU A 37 0.47 8.49 8.59
C GLU A 37 -0.17 7.73 7.43
N PHE A 38 0.01 8.21 6.20
CA PHE A 38 -0.47 7.54 5.00
C PHE A 38 0.10 6.11 4.90
N THR A 39 1.41 5.95 5.10
CA THR A 39 2.05 4.63 5.08
C THR A 39 1.46 3.72 6.14
N ASN A 40 1.22 4.22 7.35
CA ASN A 40 0.65 3.43 8.43
C ASN A 40 -0.79 2.98 8.12
N HIS A 41 -1.62 3.88 7.59
CA HIS A 41 -2.99 3.55 7.15
C HIS A 41 -3.01 2.55 5.99
N LEU A 42 -2.12 2.72 5.01
CA LEU A 42 -1.98 1.80 3.88
C LEU A 42 -1.58 0.40 4.35
N LEU A 43 -0.58 0.30 5.23
CA LEU A 43 -0.13 -0.97 5.80
C LEU A 43 -1.21 -1.63 6.65
N ALA A 44 -1.98 -0.86 7.43
CA ALA A 44 -3.10 -1.37 8.21
C ALA A 44 -4.23 -1.93 7.34
N LEU A 45 -4.54 -1.29 6.20
CA LEU A 45 -5.51 -1.82 5.24
C LEU A 45 -5.04 -3.11 4.59
N LEU A 46 -3.74 -3.20 4.29
CA LEU A 46 -3.15 -4.40 3.70
C LEU A 46 -3.14 -5.56 4.69
N GLU A 47 -2.90 -5.31 5.98
CA GLU A 47 -2.96 -6.35 7.02
C GLU A 47 -4.35 -7.00 7.14
N ASP A 48 -5.42 -6.27 6.83
CA ASP A 48 -6.79 -6.79 6.79
C ASP A 48 -7.06 -7.66 5.53
N VAL A 49 -6.23 -7.54 4.49
CA VAL A 49 -6.37 -8.32 3.26
C VAL A 49 -5.78 -9.72 3.46
N PRO A 50 -6.59 -10.79 3.41
CA PRO A 50 -6.08 -12.15 3.57
C PRO A 50 -5.08 -12.49 2.47
N GLY A 51 -3.84 -12.79 2.89
CA GLY A 51 -2.71 -13.08 2.02
C GLY A 51 -1.65 -11.98 2.04
N PHE A 52 -1.96 -10.74 2.41
CA PHE A 52 -0.97 -9.67 2.44
C PHE A 52 -0.17 -9.71 3.73
N GLU A 53 1.16 -9.81 3.62
CA GLU A 53 2.05 -9.57 4.76
C GLU A 53 2.68 -8.18 4.63
N THR A 54 2.53 -7.38 5.67
CA THR A 54 3.05 -6.00 5.80
C THR A 54 4.57 -5.92 5.60
N GLY A 55 5.28 -7.04 5.76
CA GLY A 55 6.73 -7.15 5.52
C GLY A 55 7.13 -7.44 4.07
N ASP A 56 6.20 -7.87 3.22
CA ASP A 56 6.44 -8.21 1.80
C ASP A 56 6.12 -7.03 0.87
N VAL A 57 5.56 -5.93 1.41
CA VAL A 57 5.18 -4.76 0.63
C VAL A 57 6.44 -4.07 0.09
N PRO A 58 6.64 -4.00 -1.24
CA PRO A 58 7.82 -3.35 -1.78
C PRO A 58 7.76 -1.84 -1.51
N ALA A 59 8.90 -1.24 -1.15
CA ALA A 59 8.97 0.20 -0.90
C ALA A 59 8.48 1.03 -2.10
N THR A 60 8.71 0.55 -3.33
CA THR A 60 8.24 1.17 -4.57
C THR A 60 6.71 1.25 -4.68
N PHE A 61 5.98 0.32 -4.05
CA PHE A 61 4.52 0.36 -3.98
C PHE A 61 4.07 1.50 -3.04
N ILE A 62 4.69 1.62 -1.86
CA ILE A 62 4.38 2.69 -0.92
C ILE A 62 4.67 4.06 -1.56
N GLU A 63 5.78 4.17 -2.31
CA GLU A 63 6.11 5.40 -3.03
C GLU A 63 5.12 5.73 -4.13
N SER A 64 4.67 4.75 -4.92
CA SER A 64 3.65 4.96 -5.95
C SER A 64 2.31 5.36 -5.34
N ALA A 65 1.89 4.70 -4.26
CA ALA A 65 0.67 5.04 -3.54
C ALA A 65 0.71 6.45 -2.96
N TRP A 66 1.87 6.85 -2.41
CA TRP A 66 2.09 8.20 -1.90
C TRP A 66 2.11 9.25 -3.02
N ASP A 67 2.75 8.96 -4.16
CA ASP A 67 2.78 9.87 -5.31
C ASP A 67 1.36 10.14 -5.85
N ILE A 68 0.55 9.09 -5.97
CA ILE A 68 -0.85 9.19 -6.36
C ILE A 68 -1.65 9.99 -5.31
N TYR A 69 -1.49 9.65 -4.03
CA TYR A 69 -2.21 10.30 -2.93
C TYR A 69 -1.88 11.80 -2.83
N SER A 70 -0.59 12.15 -2.93
CA SER A 70 -0.10 13.53 -2.86
C SER A 70 -0.36 14.32 -4.14
N GLY A 71 -0.90 13.68 -5.19
CA GLY A 71 -1.16 14.29 -6.48
C GLY A 71 0.11 14.73 -7.21
N GLY A 72 1.23 14.02 -7.00
CA GLY A 72 2.54 14.36 -7.55
C GLY A 72 3.15 15.64 -6.97
N ARG A 73 2.70 16.08 -5.78
CA ARG A 73 3.23 17.29 -5.14
C ARG A 73 4.59 17.00 -4.49
N SER A 74 5.63 17.05 -5.32
CA SER A 74 7.04 17.13 -4.91
C SER A 74 7.34 18.36 -4.08
#